data_AF-A0A5J6P8Z4-F1
#
_entry.id   AF-A0A5J6P8Z4-F1
#
_cell.length_a   1.000
_cell.length_b   1.000
_cell.length_c   1.000
_cell.angle_alpha   90.00
_cell.angle_beta   90.00
_cell.angle_gamma   90.00
#
_symmetry.space_group_name_H-M   'P 1'
#
loop_
_entity.id
_entity.type
_entity.pdbx_description
1 polymer ?
#
loop_
_entity_poly.entity_id
_entity_poly.type
_entity_poly.pdbx_seq_one_letter_code
_entity_poly.pdbx_strand_id
1 'polypeptide(L)' 'MKFQFETFADFIAMNGHGPFVWAAYGITFAALIFLLFSPVLQKKAFIKQQQKLQKLAQVNPDGQGVD' A
#
# COMPACT_ATOMS: atom_id res chain seq x y z
N MET A 1 1.43 -41.41 11.83
CA MET A 1 1.01 -40.16 11.15
C MET A 1 1.63 -40.14 9.77
N LYS A 2 0.83 -40.14 8.69
CA LYS A 2 1.34 -39.99 7.32
C LYS A 2 1.39 -38.49 7.00
N PHE A 3 2.56 -37.98 6.63
CA PHE A 3 2.66 -36.64 6.05
C PHE A 3 1.90 -36.66 4.72
N GLN A 4 0.95 -35.73 4.54
CA GLN A 4 0.09 -35.66 3.34
C GLN A 4 0.84 -35.19 2.09
N PHE A 5 2.13 -34.85 2.21
CA PHE A 5 2.98 -34.37 1.13
C PHE A 5 4.31 -35.12 1.20
N GLU A 6 4.61 -35.89 0.16
CA GLU A 6 5.87 -36.63 0.05
C GLU A 6 6.99 -35.75 -0.51
N THR A 7 6.64 -34.70 -1.27
CA THR A 7 7.59 -33.76 -1.87
C THR A 7 7.14 -32.30 -1.76
N PHE A 8 8.09 -31.38 -1.93
CA PHE A 8 7.79 -29.94 -2.03
C PHE A 8 6.89 -29.61 -3.23
N ALA A 9 7.02 -30.36 -4.33
CA ALA A 9 6.16 -30.20 -5.50
C ALA A 9 4.69 -30.54 -5.19
N ASP A 10 4.45 -31.61 -4.42
CA ASP A 10 3.10 -32.01 -4.00
C ASP A 10 2.46 -30.97 -3.06
N PHE A 11 3.28 -30.30 -2.25
CA PHE A 11 2.82 -29.20 -1.41
C PHE A 11 2.39 -27.97 -2.22
N ILE A 12 3.12 -27.64 -3.30
CA ILE A 12 2.75 -26.51 -4.17
C ILE A 12 1.55 -26.88 -5.05
N ALA A 13 1.50 -28.08 -5.59
CA ALA A 13 0.44 -28.53 -6.49
C ALA A 13 -0.86 -28.88 -5.75
N MET A 14 -0.78 -29.29 -4.48
CA MET A 14 -1.91 -29.74 -3.63
C MET A 14 -2.94 -30.56 -4.41
N ASN A 15 -2.50 -31.64 -5.07
CA ASN A 15 -3.36 -32.51 -5.87
C ASN A 15 -4.23 -31.75 -6.91
N GLY A 16 -3.71 -30.67 -7.49
CA GLY A 16 -4.42 -29.82 -8.47
C GLY A 16 -5.13 -28.59 -7.88
N HIS A 17 -5.21 -28.45 -6.55
CA HIS A 17 -5.81 -27.29 -5.88
C HIS A 17 -4.82 -26.16 -5.58
N GLY A 18 -3.52 -26.41 -5.72
CA GLY A 18 -2.45 -25.46 -5.46
C GLY A 18 -2.68 -24.07 -6.08
N PRO A 19 -3.02 -23.97 -7.38
CA PRO A 19 -3.22 -22.68 -8.03
C PRO A 19 -4.27 -21.79 -7.33
N PHE A 20 -5.37 -22.36 -6.85
CA PHE A 20 -6.43 -21.59 -6.15
C PHE A 20 -5.97 -21.09 -4.79
N VAL A 21 -5.24 -21.93 -4.05
CA VAL A 21 -4.70 -21.59 -2.74
C VAL A 21 -3.69 -20.45 -2.88
N TRP A 22 -2.70 -20.61 -3.76
CA TRP A 22 -1.68 -19.58 -3.99
C TRP A 22 -2.26 -18.29 -4.58
N ALA A 23 -3.29 -18.37 -5.43
CA ALA A 23 -3.99 -17.19 -5.91
C ALA A 23 -4.70 -16.43 -4.77
N ALA A 24 -5.38 -17.13 -3.87
CA ALA A 24 -6.01 -16.51 -2.69
C ALA A 24 -4.96 -15.83 -1.80
N TYR A 25 -3.86 -16.52 -1.47
CA TYR A 25 -2.75 -15.93 -0.72
C TYR A 25 -2.16 -14.71 -1.45
N GLY A 26 -1.95 -14.80 -2.75
CA GLY A 26 -1.42 -13.70 -3.56
C GLY A 26 -2.31 -12.46 -3.54
N ILE A 27 -3.62 -12.64 -3.73
CA ILE A 27 -4.60 -11.53 -3.68
C ILE A 27 -4.65 -10.91 -2.28
N THR A 28 -4.71 -11.73 -1.23
CA THR A 28 -4.72 -11.25 0.16
C THR A 28 -3.44 -10.47 0.47
N PHE A 29 -2.27 -11.00 0.09
CA PHE A 29 -1.00 -10.34 0.34
C PHE A 29 -0.89 -9.01 -0.43
N ALA A 30 -1.35 -8.97 -1.69
CA ALA A 30 -1.42 -7.75 -2.47
C ALA A 30 -2.35 -6.71 -1.82
N ALA A 31 -3.52 -7.13 -1.31
CA ALA A 31 -4.44 -6.24 -0.61
C ALA A 31 -3.83 -5.69 0.70
N LEU A 32 -3.13 -6.53 1.46
CA LEU A 32 -2.44 -6.09 2.69
C LEU A 32 -1.31 -5.10 2.38
N ILE A 33 -0.48 -5.39 1.39
CA ILE A 33 0.55 -4.46 0.88
C ILE A 33 -0.11 -3.15 0.49
N PHE A 34 -1.15 -3.19 -0.33
CA PHE A 34 -1.86 -2.00 -0.75
C PHE A 34 -2.39 -1.19 0.44
N LEU A 35 -3.01 -1.84 1.42
CA LEU A 35 -3.53 -1.17 2.61
C LEU A 35 -2.42 -0.56 3.46
N LEU A 36 -1.27 -1.23 3.57
CA LEU A 36 -0.11 -0.74 4.32
C LEU A 36 0.54 0.48 3.65
N PHE A 37 0.64 0.48 2.32
CA PHE A 37 1.29 1.56 1.57
C PHE A 37 0.33 2.72 1.23
N SER A 38 -0.98 2.46 1.08
CA SER A 38 -2.00 3.46 0.79
C SER A 38 -1.91 4.72 1.68
N PRO A 39 -1.84 4.64 3.03
CA PRO A 39 -1.75 5.84 3.87
C PRO A 39 -0.42 6.58 3.69
N VAL A 40 0.68 5.87 3.38
CA VAL A 40 1.99 6.49 3.14
C VAL A 40 1.98 7.31 1.85
N LEU A 41 1.39 6.78 0.78
CA LEU A 41 1.26 7.51 -0.49
C LEU A 41 0.33 8.73 -0.34
N GLN A 42 -0.80 8.57 0.35
CA GLN A 42 -1.74 9.68 0.58
C GLN A 42 -1.16 10.77 1.48
N LYS A 43 -0.43 10.40 2.54
CA LYS A 43 0.22 11.37 3.44
C LYS A 43 1.25 12.21 2.70
N LYS A 44 2.02 11.63 1.78
CA LYS A 44 2.96 12.39 0.93
C LYS A 44 2.25 13.45 0.08
N ALA A 45 1.12 13.09 -0.53
CA ALA A 45 0.32 14.02 -1.32
C ALA A 45 -0.23 15.17 -0.46
N PHE A 46 -0.76 14.85 0.72
CA PHE A 46 -1.31 15.83 1.64
C PHE A 46 -0.25 16.81 2.18
N ILE A 47 0.91 16.30 2.63
CA ILE A 47 2.00 17.15 3.14
C ILE A 47 2.51 18.10 2.04
N LYS A 48 2.64 17.62 0.80
CA LYS A 48 3.06 18.45 -0.33
C LYS A 48 2.08 19.60 -0.59
N GLN A 49 0.78 19.35 -0.44
CA GLN A 49 -0.25 20.38 -0.59
C GLN A 49 -0.17 21.42 0.53
N GLN A 50 0.01 20.99 1.79
CA GLN A 50 0.15 21.91 2.92
C GLN A 50 1.39 22.80 2.80
N GLN A 51 2.54 22.23 2.40
CA GLN A 51 3.76 23.01 2.17
C GLN A 51 3.58 24.09 1.11
N LYS A 52 2.80 23.82 0.04
CA LYS A 52 2.49 24.81 -0.99
C LYS A 52 1.65 25.97 -0.42
N LEU A 53 0.62 25.67 0.37
CA LEU A 53 -0.23 26.68 1.01
C LEU A 53 0.52 27.53 2.03
N GLN A 54 1.38 26.92 2.85
CA GLN A 54 2.22 27.65 3.81
C GLN A 54 3.18 28.62 3.11
N LYS A 55 3.78 28.22 1.98
CA LYS A 55 4.63 29.12 1.18
C LYS A 55 3.83 30.31 0.62
N LEU A 56 2.62 30.09 0.13
CA LEU A 56 1.77 31.17 -0.37
C LEU A 56 1.34 32.13 0.76
N ALA A 57 1.05 31.61 1.96
CA ALA A 57 0.72 32.42 3.12
C ALA A 57 1.93 33.22 3.65
N GLN A 58 3.13 32.64 3.64
CA GLN A 58 4.38 33.32 4.04
C GLN A 58 4.95 34.28 3.00
N VAL A 59 4.53 34.20 1.74
CA VAL A 59 4.88 35.20 0.72
C VAL A 59 3.95 36.42 0.79
N ASN A 60 2.83 36.33 1.52
CA ASN A 60 1.88 37.44 1.70
C ASN A 60 1.76 38.03 3.15
N PRO A 61 2.83 38.13 3.97
CA PRO A 61 2.77 38.76 5.30
C PRO A 61 2.82 40.30 5.26
N ASP A 62 3.26 40.88 4.14
CA ASP A 62 3.51 42.33 4.02
C ASP A 62 2.53 43.06 3.09
N GLY A 63 1.37 42.46 2.79
CA GLY A 63 0.26 43.09 2.07
C GLY A 63 -0.50 44.15 2.89
N GLN A 64 0.18 44.87 3.78
CA GLN A 64 -0.29 46.17 4.25
C GLN A 64 -0.22 47.17 3.10
N GLY A 65 -1.31 47.91 2.91
CA GLY A 65 -1.35 49.11 2.06
C GLY A 65 -2.33 49.01 0.89
N VAL A 66 -3.63 48.93 1.18
CA VAL A 66 -4.59 49.73 0.41
C VAL A 66 -5.49 50.41 1.43
N ASP A 67 -5.04 51.60 1.82
CA ASP A 67 -5.90 52.70 2.25
C ASP A 67 -6.79 53.13 1.08
#